data_AF-A0A7Y0KIA3-F1
#
_entry.id   AF-A0A7Y0KIA3-F1
#
_cell.length_a   1.000
_cell.length_b   1.000
_cell.length_c   1.000
_cell.angle_alpha   90.00
_cell.angle_beta   90.00
_cell.angle_gamma   90.00
#
_symmetry.space_group_name_H-M   'P 1'
#
loop_
_entity.id
_entity.type
_entity.pdbx_description
1 polymer ?
#
loop_
_entity_poly.entity_id
_entity_poly.type
_entity_poly.pdbx_seq_one_letter_code
_entity_poly.pdbx_strand_id
1 'polypeptide(L)'
;MLKGFKDFLLRGNVVDLAVAVVVGAAFTAVVTATTNAFLKPLIQLLSGGGEFAGSFVVNGVVFDYASFINAVITFVLTAAVIYFLVVYPLKVISDRRKRGEEAGPAEPTDVELLTEIRDLLRQQAQPRRGPDDGGTAGRIPHQDR
;
A
#
# COMPACT_ATOMS: atom_id res chain seq x y z
N MET A 1 25.81 3.27 21.86
CA MET A 1 25.27 2.09 21.16
C MET A 1 23.76 2.02 21.26
N LEU A 2 23.17 1.79 22.45
CA LEU A 2 21.70 1.70 22.65
C LEU A 2 20.90 2.93 22.17
N LYS A 3 21.42 4.16 22.37
CA LYS A 3 20.76 5.39 21.91
C LYS A 3 20.67 5.46 20.38
N GLY A 4 21.77 5.16 19.67
CA GLY A 4 21.81 5.11 18.21
C GLY A 4 20.99 3.97 17.60
N PHE A 5 20.85 2.84 18.31
CA PHE A 5 19.95 1.76 17.90
C PHE A 5 18.47 2.17 18.02
N LYS A 6 18.10 2.84 19.12
CA LYS A 6 16.75 3.41 19.28
C LYS A 6 16.45 4.43 18.18
N ASP A 7 17.38 5.33 17.89
CA ASP A 7 17.21 6.35 16.84
C ASP A 7 17.14 5.75 15.42
N PHE A 8 17.72 4.57 15.19
CA PHE A 8 17.56 3.80 13.97
C PHE A 8 16.17 3.16 13.85
N LEU A 9 15.68 2.53 14.92
CA LEU A 9 14.33 1.95 14.96
C LEU A 9 13.25 3.03 14.84
N LEU A 10 13.41 4.16 15.52
CA LEU A 10 12.47 5.27 15.50
C LEU A 10 12.41 6.02 14.15
N ARG A 11 13.21 5.62 13.16
CA ARG A 11 13.14 6.15 11.79
C ARG A 11 11.86 5.75 11.03
N GLY A 12 10.89 5.10 11.71
CA GLY A 12 9.52 4.80 11.25
C GLY A 12 9.46 3.68 10.22
N ASN A 13 10.07 3.90 9.07
CA ASN A 13 10.07 2.98 7.92
C ASN A 13 10.65 1.59 8.24
N VAL A 14 11.56 1.48 9.20
CA VAL A 14 12.18 0.20 9.58
C VAL A 14 11.26 -0.66 10.46
N VAL A 15 10.54 -0.03 11.39
CA VAL A 15 9.65 -0.74 12.32
C VAL A 15 8.44 -1.28 11.58
N ASP A 16 7.83 -0.49 10.71
CA ASP A 16 6.66 -0.92 9.93
C ASP A 16 7.02 -2.08 8.98
N LEU A 17 8.18 -2.00 8.33
CA LEU A 17 8.68 -3.10 7.49
C LEU A 17 8.96 -4.36 8.33
N ALA A 18 9.62 -4.21 9.48
CA ALA A 18 9.92 -5.34 10.37
C ALA A 18 8.64 -6.04 10.85
N VAL A 19 7.63 -5.27 11.27
CA VAL A 19 6.34 -5.81 11.71
C VAL A 19 5.65 -6.53 10.55
N ALA A 20 5.62 -5.94 9.35
CA ALA A 20 5.01 -6.55 8.18
C ALA A 20 5.64 -7.92 7.84
N VAL A 21 6.97 -8.03 7.87
CA VAL A 21 7.68 -9.28 7.58
C VAL A 21 7.41 -10.34 8.65
N VAL A 22 7.48 -9.98 9.93
CA VAL A 22 7.26 -10.91 11.04
C VAL A 22 5.83 -11.45 11.05
N VAL A 23 4.84 -10.57 10.87
CA VAL A 23 3.42 -10.95 10.83
C VAL A 23 3.13 -11.82 9.61
N GLY A 24 3.68 -11.47 8.44
CA GLY A 24 3.53 -12.27 7.21
C GLY A 24 4.11 -13.68 7.34
N ALA A 25 5.29 -13.81 7.94
CA ALA A 25 5.92 -15.11 8.20
C ALA A 25 5.11 -15.95 9.20
N ALA A 26 4.69 -15.35 10.31
CA ALA A 26 3.89 -16.04 11.33
C ALA A 26 2.56 -16.55 10.76
N PHE A 27 1.88 -15.73 9.97
CA PHE A 27 0.63 -16.12 9.32
C PHE A 27 0.81 -17.28 8.34
N THR A 28 1.83 -17.21 7.48
CA THR A 28 2.17 -18.28 6.53
C THR A 28 2.48 -19.60 7.26
N ALA A 29 3.15 -19.52 8.41
CA ALA A 29 3.45 -20.68 9.24
C ALA A 29 2.17 -21.35 9.78
N VAL A 30 1.17 -20.57 10.20
CA VAL A 30 -0.13 -21.10 10.67
C VAL A 30 -0.86 -21.84 9.53
N VAL A 31 -0.91 -21.26 8.34
CA VAL A 31 -1.58 -21.90 7.19
C VAL A 31 -0.83 -23.17 6.75
N THR A 32 0.50 -23.12 6.74
CA THR A 32 1.34 -24.28 6.42
C THR A 32 1.16 -25.39 7.44
N ALA A 33 1.17 -25.08 8.74
CA ALA A 33 0.93 -26.05 9.80
C ALA A 33 -0.45 -26.70 9.67
N THR A 34 -1.49 -25.90 9.37
CA THR A 34 -2.84 -26.39 9.14
C THR A 34 -2.90 -27.34 7.94
N THR A 35 -2.28 -26.96 6.82
CA THR A 35 -2.30 -27.76 5.60
C THR A 35 -1.52 -29.07 5.80
N ASN A 36 -0.38 -29.02 6.49
CA ASN A 36 0.40 -30.20 6.84
C ASN A 36 -0.30 -31.12 7.83
N ALA A 37 -1.06 -30.58 8.79
CA ALA A 37 -1.77 -31.37 9.80
C ALA A 37 -3.04 -32.03 9.26
N PHE A 38 -3.75 -31.39 8.33
CA PHE A 38 -5.05 -31.86 7.85
C PHE A 38 -5.03 -32.34 6.40
N LEU A 39 -4.44 -31.57 5.49
CA LEU A 39 -4.52 -31.86 4.05
C LEU A 39 -3.48 -32.89 3.61
N LYS A 40 -2.24 -32.81 4.11
CA LYS A 40 -1.22 -33.80 3.79
C LYS A 40 -1.66 -35.24 4.13
N PRO A 41 -2.23 -35.54 5.32
CA PRO A 41 -2.78 -36.87 5.62
C PRO A 41 -3.93 -37.28 4.69
N LEU A 42 -4.80 -36.34 4.30
CA LEU A 42 -5.89 -36.61 3.36
C LEU A 42 -5.35 -36.96 1.97
N ILE A 43 -4.37 -36.22 1.47
CA ILE A 43 -3.72 -36.50 0.18
C ILE A 43 -3.04 -37.88 0.23
N GLN A 44 -2.36 -38.20 1.34
CA GLN A 44 -1.70 -39.49 1.54
C GLN A 44 -2.70 -40.66 1.64
N LEU A 45 -3.87 -40.43 2.24
CA LEU A 45 -4.94 -41.43 2.28
C LEU A 45 -5.51 -41.67 0.88
N LEU A 46 -5.73 -40.61 0.10
CA LEU A 46 -6.27 -40.71 -1.26
C LEU A 46 -5.28 -41.31 -2.27
N SER A 47 -3.97 -41.16 -2.03
CA SER A 47 -2.92 -41.66 -2.93
C SER A 47 -2.53 -43.13 -2.71
N GLY A 48 -3.29 -43.86 -1.88
CA GLY A 48 -3.17 -45.32 -1.73
C GLY A 48 -2.87 -45.81 -0.31
N GLY A 49 -2.60 -44.91 0.65
CA GLY A 49 -2.31 -45.26 2.05
C GLY A 49 -0.96 -45.98 2.25
N GLY A 50 -0.14 -45.50 3.19
CA GLY A 50 1.18 -46.08 3.50
C GLY A 50 2.35 -45.12 3.29
N GLU A 51 3.57 -45.60 3.54
CA GLU A 51 4.80 -44.79 3.55
C GLU A 51 5.20 -44.28 2.14
N PHE A 52 4.82 -45.00 1.08
CA PHE A 52 5.07 -44.63 -0.32
C PHE A 52 3.85 -44.08 -1.05
N ALA A 53 2.71 -43.90 -0.35
CA ALA A 53 1.50 -43.38 -0.96
C ALA A 53 1.74 -41.95 -1.45
N GLY A 54 1.60 -41.73 -2.76
CA GLY A 54 1.89 -40.43 -3.35
C GLY A 54 3.31 -40.24 -3.87
N SER A 55 4.07 -41.33 -4.02
CA SER A 55 5.41 -41.33 -4.60
C SER A 55 5.58 -42.41 -5.67
N PHE A 56 6.47 -42.18 -6.63
CA PHE A 56 6.90 -43.19 -7.60
C PHE A 56 8.42 -43.17 -7.76
N VAL A 57 9.02 -44.29 -8.17
CA VAL A 57 10.47 -44.42 -8.32
C VAL A 57 10.83 -44.58 -9.80
N VAL A 58 11.74 -43.75 -10.30
CA VAL A 58 12.32 -43.88 -11.65
C VAL A 58 13.83 -43.97 -11.52
N ASN A 59 14.43 -45.07 -12.01
CA ASN A 59 15.88 -45.30 -11.96
C ASN A 59 16.49 -45.13 -10.54
N GLY A 60 15.75 -45.52 -9.49
CA GLY A 60 16.18 -45.39 -8.09
C GLY A 60 15.96 -44.00 -7.48
N VAL A 61 15.41 -43.04 -8.22
CA VAL A 61 15.07 -41.71 -7.73
C VAL A 61 13.60 -41.68 -7.31
N VAL A 62 13.33 -41.28 -6.07
CA VAL A 62 11.97 -41.14 -5.52
C VAL A 62 11.38 -39.78 -5.92
N PHE A 63 10.23 -39.80 -6.59
CA PHE A 63 9.44 -38.62 -6.93
C PHE A 63 8.20 -38.56 -6.04
N ASP A 64 8.21 -37.66 -5.06
CA ASP A 64 7.07 -37.41 -4.16
C ASP A 64 6.14 -36.33 -4.72
N TYR A 65 5.18 -36.76 -5.53
CA TYR A 65 4.19 -35.84 -6.12
C TYR A 65 3.11 -35.43 -5.11
N ALA A 66 2.87 -36.22 -4.04
CA ALA A 66 1.93 -35.84 -3.00
C ALA A 66 2.38 -34.61 -2.22
N SER A 67 3.67 -34.51 -1.88
CA SER A 67 4.21 -33.29 -1.26
C SER A 67 4.12 -32.08 -2.20
N PHE A 68 4.28 -32.27 -3.51
CA PHE A 68 4.09 -31.19 -4.48
C PHE A 68 2.63 -30.72 -4.53
N ILE A 69 1.66 -31.64 -4.64
CA ILE A 69 0.23 -31.32 -4.61
C ILE A 69 -0.13 -30.61 -3.30
N ASN A 70 0.38 -31.08 -2.17
CA ASN A 70 0.19 -30.42 -0.87
C ASN A 70 0.73 -29.00 -0.87
N ALA A 71 1.92 -28.75 -1.43
CA ALA A 71 2.50 -27.42 -1.54
C ALA A 71 1.65 -26.48 -2.40
N VAL A 72 1.15 -26.97 -3.54
CA VAL A 72 0.24 -26.20 -4.41
C VAL A 72 -1.05 -25.84 -3.69
N ILE A 73 -1.67 -26.79 -2.98
CA ILE A 73 -2.89 -26.54 -2.22
C ILE A 73 -2.61 -25.55 -1.07
N THR A 74 -1.51 -25.72 -0.34
CA THR A 74 -1.07 -24.80 0.72
C THR A 74 -0.94 -23.37 0.18
N PHE A 75 -0.32 -23.22 -0.99
CA PHE A 75 -0.13 -21.91 -1.63
C PHE A 75 -1.48 -21.27 -2.00
N VAL A 76 -2.38 -22.02 -2.64
CA VAL A 76 -3.71 -21.53 -3.03
C VAL A 76 -4.52 -21.15 -1.79
N LEU A 77 -4.50 -21.98 -0.74
CA LEU A 77 -5.19 -21.66 0.51
C LEU A 77 -4.59 -20.43 1.19
N THR A 78 -3.27 -20.32 1.27
CA THR A 78 -2.61 -19.14 1.86
C THR A 78 -3.01 -17.87 1.10
N ALA A 79 -2.97 -17.89 -0.23
CA ALA A 79 -3.40 -16.78 -1.07
C ALA A 79 -4.89 -16.44 -0.86
N ALA A 80 -5.76 -17.47 -0.80
CA ALA A 80 -7.19 -17.28 -0.56
C ALA A 80 -7.46 -16.63 0.80
N VAL A 81 -6.82 -17.12 1.87
CA VAL A 81 -7.04 -16.56 3.22
C VAL A 81 -6.48 -15.14 3.31
N ILE A 82 -5.29 -14.86 2.76
CA ILE A 82 -4.75 -13.49 2.71
C ILE A 82 -5.70 -12.56 1.93
N TYR A 83 -6.23 -13.02 0.79
CA TYR A 83 -7.16 -12.24 0.00
C TYR A 83 -8.43 -11.91 0.80
N PHE A 84 -9.06 -12.92 1.43
CA PHE A 84 -10.32 -12.71 2.15
C PHE A 84 -10.15 -11.95 3.48
N LEU A 85 -9.07 -12.17 4.24
CA LEU A 85 -8.86 -11.52 5.53
C LEU A 85 -8.17 -10.17 5.46
N VAL A 86 -7.34 -9.92 4.44
CA VAL A 86 -6.55 -8.68 4.34
C VAL A 86 -7.02 -7.86 3.15
N VAL A 87 -6.94 -8.40 1.93
CA VAL A 87 -7.18 -7.63 0.71
C VAL A 87 -8.65 -7.20 0.57
N TYR A 88 -9.59 -8.11 0.83
CA TYR A 88 -11.02 -7.85 0.73
C TYR A 88 -11.51 -6.75 1.70
N PRO A 89 -11.23 -6.81 3.02
CA PRO A 89 -11.65 -5.73 3.92
C PRO A 89 -10.94 -4.42 3.62
N LEU A 90 -9.65 -4.46 3.24
CA LEU A 90 -8.96 -3.24 2.80
C LEU A 90 -9.66 -2.62 1.59
N LYS A 91 -10.04 -3.43 0.59
CA LYS A 91 -10.82 -2.97 -0.57
C LYS A 91 -12.16 -2.37 -0.16
N VAL A 92 -12.90 -3.01 0.74
CA VAL A 92 -14.20 -2.51 1.23
C VAL A 92 -14.04 -1.18 1.97
N ILE A 93 -13.04 -1.03 2.82
CA ILE A 93 -12.77 0.21 3.56
C ILE A 93 -12.34 1.32 2.59
N SER A 94 -11.45 1.04 1.65
CA SER A 94 -11.04 2.00 0.63
C SER A 94 -12.20 2.42 -0.26
N ASP A 95 -13.06 1.50 -0.65
CA ASP A 95 -14.25 1.80 -1.47
C ASP A 95 -15.30 2.60 -0.69
N ARG A 96 -15.37 2.44 0.64
CA ARG A 96 -16.22 3.26 1.52
C ARG A 96 -15.63 4.64 1.76
N ARG A 97 -14.31 4.77 1.84
CA ARG A 97 -13.63 6.06 1.93
C ARG A 97 -13.85 6.88 0.65
N LYS A 98 -13.71 6.23 -0.51
CA LYS A 98 -14.01 6.83 -1.83
C LYS A 98 -15.50 7.17 -2.06
N ARG A 99 -16.43 6.48 -1.39
CA ARG A 99 -17.88 6.77 -1.46
C ARG A 99 -18.38 7.72 -0.37
N GLY A 100 -17.65 7.84 0.74
CA GLY A 100 -17.94 8.75 1.85
C GLY A 100 -17.35 10.14 1.67
N GLU A 101 -16.48 10.33 0.67
CA GLU A 101 -15.93 11.62 0.23
C GLU A 101 -16.91 12.44 -0.64
N GLU A 102 -18.22 12.14 -0.61
CA GLU A 102 -19.29 13.02 -1.09
C GLU A 102 -20.09 13.73 0.04
N ALA A 103 -19.61 13.74 1.28
CA ALA A 103 -20.20 14.60 2.32
C ALA A 103 -19.17 15.11 3.34
N GLY A 104 -18.24 15.93 2.85
CA GLY A 104 -17.26 16.70 3.61
C GLY A 104 -16.14 17.11 2.66
N PRO A 105 -15.63 18.34 2.69
CA PRO A 105 -14.55 18.72 1.79
C PRO A 105 -13.41 17.74 2.01
N ALA A 106 -13.06 16.96 0.98
CA ALA A 106 -11.80 16.24 0.98
C ALA A 106 -10.74 17.26 1.42
N GLU A 107 -9.95 16.95 2.46
CA GLU A 107 -8.74 17.74 2.67
C GLU A 107 -8.03 17.75 1.32
N PRO A 108 -7.78 18.92 0.72
CA PRO A 108 -7.27 18.96 -0.63
C PRO A 108 -5.97 18.19 -0.60
N THR A 109 -5.81 17.26 -1.54
CA THR A 109 -4.59 16.48 -1.65
C THR A 109 -3.40 17.43 -1.69
N ASP A 110 -2.23 17.01 -1.21
CA ASP A 110 -1.04 17.88 -1.24
C ASP A 110 -0.82 18.47 -2.65
N VAL A 111 -1.18 17.74 -3.70
CA VAL A 111 -1.14 18.19 -5.09
C VAL A 111 -2.18 19.28 -5.39
N GLU A 112 -3.41 19.16 -4.90
CA GLU A 112 -4.44 20.19 -5.01
C GLU A 112 -4.06 21.44 -4.22
N LEU A 113 -3.59 21.32 -2.97
CA LEU A 113 -3.08 22.44 -2.17
C LEU A 113 -1.91 23.14 -2.87
N LEU A 114 -0.95 22.39 -3.41
CA LEU A 114 0.19 22.95 -4.13
C LEU A 114 -0.25 23.63 -5.44
N THR A 115 -1.29 23.13 -6.09
CA THR A 115 -1.88 23.77 -7.28
C THR A 115 -2.56 25.07 -6.90
N GLU A 116 -3.34 25.09 -5.83
CA GLU A 116 -3.98 26.28 -5.29
C GLU A 116 -2.95 27.33 -4.87
N ILE A 117 -1.90 26.93 -4.14
CA ILE A 117 -0.78 27.80 -3.75
C ILE A 117 -0.06 28.36 -4.98
N ARG A 118 0.22 27.53 -6.00
CA ARG A 118 0.83 27.98 -7.26
C ARG A 118 -0.03 29.05 -7.94
N ASP A 119 -1.33 28.83 -7.99
CA ASP A 119 -2.27 29.71 -8.68
C ASP A 119 -2.44 31.03 -7.92
N LEU A 120 -2.50 30.99 -6.57
CA LEU A 120 -2.47 32.16 -5.70
C LEU A 120 -1.16 32.95 -5.83
N LEU A 121 -0.01 32.27 -5.91
CA LEU A 121 1.29 32.92 -6.13
C LEU A 121 1.39 33.54 -7.52
N ARG A 122 0.83 32.92 -8.56
CA ARG A 122 0.73 33.52 -9.91
C ARG A 122 -0.12 34.78 -9.91
N GLN A 123 -1.24 34.79 -9.19
CA GLN A 123 -2.07 35.99 -9.04
C GLN A 123 -1.35 37.11 -8.30
N GLN A 124 -0.56 36.79 -7.26
CA GLN A 124 0.27 37.78 -6.56
C GLN A 124 1.46 38.27 -7.39
N ALA A 125 2.02 37.42 -8.26
CA ALA A 125 3.11 37.76 -9.16
C ALA A 125 2.65 38.60 -10.37
N GLN A 126 1.35 38.71 -10.62
CA GLN A 126 0.83 39.65 -11.61
C GLN A 126 0.95 41.07 -11.04
N PRO A 127 1.71 41.95 -11.71
CA PRO A 127 2.12 43.22 -11.12
C PRO A 127 0.88 44.06 -10.81
N ARG A 128 0.93 44.79 -9.69
CA ARG A 128 0.12 45.98 -9.46
C ARG A 128 0.15 46.83 -10.74
N ARG A 129 -0.85 46.64 -11.60
CA ARG A 129 -1.17 47.61 -12.64
C ARG A 129 -1.81 48.74 -11.87
N GLY A 130 -0.95 49.62 -11.34
CA GLY A 130 -1.39 50.87 -10.76
C GLY A 130 -2.30 51.55 -11.78
N PRO A 131 -3.38 52.21 -11.35
CA PRO A 131 -4.11 53.08 -12.24
C PRO A 131 -3.19 54.25 -12.58
N ASP A 132 -2.40 54.09 -13.65
CA ASP A 132 -1.69 55.17 -14.29
C ASP A 132 -2.70 56.03 -15.04
N ASP A 133 -2.71 57.28 -14.60
CA ASP A 133 -2.78 58.49 -15.42
C ASP A 133 -4.12 58.82 -16.09
N GLY A 134 -4.93 59.57 -15.33
CA GLY A 134 -6.11 60.27 -15.80
C GLY A 134 -6.01 61.78 -15.56
N GLY A 135 -5.11 62.45 -16.29
CA GLY A 135 -5.32 63.82 -16.76
C GLY A 135 -5.15 64.96 -15.75
N THR A 136 -3.92 65.25 -15.33
CA THR A 136 -3.59 66.57 -14.78
C THR A 136 -3.31 67.53 -15.92
N ALA A 137 -4.37 68.19 -16.41
CA ALA A 137 -4.26 69.28 -17.37
C ALA A 137 -3.45 70.43 -16.76
N GLY A 138 -2.24 70.64 -17.30
CA GLY A 138 -1.39 71.78 -16.96
C GLY A 138 -2.07 73.10 -17.30
N ARG A 139 -2.55 73.82 -16.29
CA ARG A 139 -2.80 75.26 -16.36
C ARG A 139 -1.62 75.98 -15.74
N ILE A 140 -0.78 76.56 -16.59
CA ILE A 140 0.14 77.64 -16.21
C ILE A 140 -0.48 78.92 -16.79
N PRO A 141 -0.93 79.89 -15.98
CA PRO A 141 -1.09 81.26 -16.46
C PRO A 141 0.27 81.95 -16.36
N HIS A 142 0.82 82.30 -17.52
CA HIS A 142 1.84 83.33 -17.63
C HIS A 142 1.23 84.71 -17.31
N GLN A 143 2.12 85.61 -16.85
CA GLN A 143 2.08 87.07 -17.06
C GLN A 143 1.39 87.91 -15.96
N ASP A 144 1.90 89.05 -15.47
CA ASP A 144 3.14 89.81 -15.65
C ASP A 144 3.35 90.70 -14.40
N ARG A 145 4.53 91.35 -14.36
CA ARG A 145 4.98 92.36 -13.38
C ARG A 145 3.98 93.46 -13.03
#